data_AF-X1E2I4-F1
#
_entry.id   AF-X1E2I4-F1
#
_cell.length_a   1.000
_cell.length_b   1.000
_cell.length_c   1.000
_cell.angle_alpha   90.00
_cell.angle_beta   90.00
_cell.angle_gamma   90.00
#
_symmetry.space_group_name_H-M   'P 1'
#
loop_
_entity.id
_entity.type
_entity.pdbx_description
1 polymer ?
#
loop_
_entity_poly.entity_id
_entity_poly.type
_entity_poly.pdbx_seq_one_letter_code
_entity_poly.pdbx_strand_id
1 'polypeptide(L)'
;IGYLLVPLAWYYIYYTRPGLHLRAVGEYPAAADALGINVYRLRYSYVFLGGVLAGLSGATISLAISPGWFSELTTSGQGWIALGLVIFAQWDPFRAAFGAYAFGALRRLILDIQGPTLILGFANP
;
A
#
# COMPACT_ATOMS: atom_id res chain seq x y z
N ILE A 1 -6.58 2.01 11.62
CA ILE A 1 -6.27 3.04 10.59
C ILE A 1 -6.65 2.54 9.19
N GLY A 2 -6.09 1.43 8.71
CA GLY A 2 -6.38 0.89 7.37
C GLY A 2 -7.87 0.67 7.06
N TYR A 3 -8.64 0.11 8.00
CA TYR A 3 -10.09 -0.12 7.83
C TYR A 3 -10.93 1.15 7.58
N LEU A 4 -10.45 2.31 8.02
CA LEU A 4 -11.11 3.59 7.76
C LEU A 4 -10.58 4.25 6.49
N LEU A 5 -9.27 4.18 6.23
CA LEU A 5 -8.66 4.82 5.07
C LEU A 5 -9.13 4.23 3.74
N VAL A 6 -9.39 2.93 3.68
CA VAL A 6 -9.81 2.23 2.45
C VAL A 6 -11.17 2.71 1.93
N PRO A 7 -12.26 2.68 2.72
CA PRO A 7 -13.56 3.20 2.27
C PRO A 7 -13.52 4.71 2.02
N LEU A 8 -12.70 5.46 2.76
CA LEU A 8 -12.55 6.91 2.58
C LEU A 8 -11.84 7.24 1.25
N ALA A 9 -10.78 6.51 0.91
CA ALA A 9 -10.09 6.62 -0.37
C ALA A 9 -10.99 6.22 -1.54
N TRP A 10 -11.77 5.14 -1.39
CA TRP A 10 -12.76 4.74 -2.38
C TRP A 10 -13.82 5.83 -2.58
N TYR A 11 -14.42 6.33 -1.51
CA TYR A 11 -15.39 7.42 -1.59
C TYR A 11 -14.79 8.67 -2.25
N TYR A 12 -13.57 9.04 -1.87
CA TYR A 12 -12.86 10.17 -2.45
C TYR A 12 -12.64 10.00 -3.96
N ILE A 13 -12.10 8.87 -4.40
CA ILE A 13 -11.78 8.63 -5.82
C ILE A 13 -13.05 8.55 -6.67
N TYR A 14 -14.08 7.85 -6.19
CA TYR A 14 -15.26 7.54 -7.01
C TYR A 14 -16.37 8.59 -6.94
N TYR A 15 -16.57 9.26 -5.79
CA TYR A 15 -17.74 10.13 -5.55
C TYR A 15 -17.43 11.62 -5.44
N THR A 16 -16.16 12.04 -5.40
CA THR A 16 -15.81 13.46 -5.27
C THR A 16 -15.32 14.08 -6.58
N ARG A 17 -15.52 15.39 -6.72
CA ARG A 17 -15.00 16.21 -7.84
C ARG A 17 -13.49 16.06 -8.05
N PRO A 18 -12.63 16.20 -7.02
CA PRO A 18 -11.19 16.01 -7.21
C PRO A 18 -10.81 14.57 -7.59
N GLY A 19 -11.58 13.57 -7.16
CA GLY A 19 -11.42 12.17 -7.60
C GLY A 19 -11.76 11.95 -9.08
N LEU A 20 -12.75 12.67 -9.62
CA LEU A 20 -13.05 12.67 -11.04
C LEU A 20 -11.92 13.32 -11.85
N HIS A 21 -11.38 14.45 -11.38
CA HIS A 21 -10.23 15.10 -12.02
C HIS A 21 -8.99 14.20 -12.02
N LEU A 22 -8.74 13.46 -10.93
CA LEU A 22 -7.64 12.49 -10.86
C LEU A 22 -7.78 11.40 -11.95
N ARG A 23 -8.96 10.79 -12.09
CA ARG A 23 -9.22 9.76 -13.11
C ARG A 23 -9.13 10.31 -14.52
N ALA A 24 -9.70 11.49 -14.78
CA ALA A 24 -9.63 12.16 -16.07
C ALA A 24 -8.19 12.47 -16.51
N VAL A 25 -7.33 12.90 -15.58
CA VAL A 25 -5.90 13.13 -15.84
C VAL A 25 -5.12 11.85 -16.14
N GLY A 26 -5.56 10.72 -15.57
CA GLY A 26 -4.99 9.40 -15.81
C GLY A 26 -5.36 8.80 -17.17
N GLU A 27 -6.60 9.02 -17.63
CA GLU A 27 -7.08 8.51 -18.92
C GLU A 27 -6.66 9.41 -20.09
N TYR A 28 -7.02 10.70 -20.05
CA TYR A 28 -6.80 11.65 -21.15
C TYR A 28 -6.34 13.03 -20.63
N PRO A 29 -5.03 13.24 -20.41
CA PRO A 29 -4.53 14.49 -19.84
C PRO A 29 -4.78 15.72 -20.71
N ALA A 30 -4.77 15.58 -22.04
CA ALA A 30 -5.04 16.70 -22.95
C ALA A 30 -6.48 17.24 -22.80
N ALA A 31 -7.46 16.35 -22.53
CA ALA A 31 -8.84 16.74 -22.30
C ALA A 31 -9.02 17.46 -20.97
N ALA A 32 -8.28 17.04 -19.93
CA ALA A 32 -8.30 17.70 -18.63
C ALA A 32 -7.70 19.14 -18.70
N ASP A 33 -6.64 19.33 -19.49
CA ASP A 33 -6.01 20.63 -19.67
C ASP A 33 -6.91 21.61 -20.44
N ALA A 34 -7.66 21.12 -21.45
CA ALA A 34 -8.66 21.90 -22.17
C ALA A 34 -9.81 22.41 -21.27
N LEU A 35 -10.10 21.70 -20.17
CA LEU A 35 -11.07 22.11 -19.14
C LEU A 35 -10.48 23.11 -18.12
N GLY A 36 -9.23 23.54 -18.29
CA GLY A 36 -8.54 24.49 -17.40
C GLY A 36 -7.98 23.86 -16.12
N ILE A 37 -7.89 22.52 -16.04
CA ILE A 37 -7.32 21.83 -14.89
C ILE A 37 -5.81 21.73 -15.09
N ASN A 38 -5.04 22.29 -14.15
CA ASN A 38 -3.58 22.19 -14.21
C ASN A 38 -3.12 20.75 -13.89
N VAL A 39 -2.89 19.98 -14.95
CA VAL A 39 -2.50 18.57 -14.90
C VAL A 39 -1.19 18.36 -14.13
N TYR A 40 -0.21 19.24 -14.33
CA TYR A 40 1.09 19.14 -13.67
C TYR A 40 0.98 19.29 -12.17
N ARG A 41 0.32 20.36 -11.70
CA ARG A 41 0.13 20.59 -10.26
C ARG A 41 -0.62 19.43 -9.61
N LEU A 42 -1.66 18.94 -10.29
CA LEU A 42 -2.45 17.81 -9.79
C LEU A 42 -1.57 16.55 -9.64
N ARG A 43 -0.80 16.18 -10.67
CA ARG A 43 0.11 15.02 -10.63
C ARG A 43 1.15 15.13 -9.52
N TYR A 44 1.82 16.28 -9.41
CA TYR A 44 2.83 16.49 -8.36
C TYR A 44 2.22 16.43 -6.95
N SER A 45 1.02 16.99 -6.75
CA SER A 45 0.35 16.93 -5.45
C SER A 45 0.04 15.49 -5.02
N TYR A 46 -0.43 14.64 -5.95
CA TYR A 46 -0.75 13.24 -5.66
C TYR A 46 0.51 12.37 -5.50
N VAL A 47 1.58 12.64 -6.26
CA VAL A 47 2.88 11.97 -6.07
C VAL A 47 3.48 12.32 -4.71
N PHE A 48 3.43 13.60 -4.33
CA PHE A 48 3.90 14.05 -3.02
C PHE A 48 3.13 13.38 -1.88
N LEU A 49 1.80 13.38 -1.96
CA LEU A 49 0.94 12.75 -0.96
C LEU A 49 1.19 11.23 -0.86
N GLY A 50 1.34 10.55 -2.01
CA GLY A 50 1.74 9.15 -2.07
C GLY A 50 3.11 8.89 -1.44
N GLY A 51 4.09 9.76 -1.69
CA GLY A 51 5.42 9.69 -1.07
C GLY A 51 5.39 9.84 0.45
N VAL A 52 4.58 10.76 0.97
CA VAL A 52 4.38 10.91 2.43
C VAL A 52 3.78 9.64 3.03
N LEU A 53 2.76 9.06 2.40
CA LEU A 53 2.14 7.81 2.87
C LEU A 53 3.13 6.63 2.83
N ALA A 54 3.92 6.52 1.76
CA ALA A 54 4.97 5.50 1.66
C ALA A 54 6.06 5.68 2.74
N GLY A 55 6.45 6.93 3.02
CA GLY A 55 7.39 7.26 4.09
C GLY A 55 6.86 6.91 5.48
N LEU A 56 5.59 7.23 5.76
CA LEU A 56 4.92 6.84 7.01
C LEU A 56 4.88 5.31 7.15
N SER A 57 4.55 4.58 6.08
CA SER A 57 4.61 3.12 6.08
C SER A 57 6.02 2.60 6.39
N GLY A 58 7.06 3.18 5.79
CA GLY A 58 8.45 2.81 6.06
C GLY A 58 8.86 3.05 7.51
N ALA A 59 8.44 4.17 8.11
CA ALA A 59 8.71 4.48 9.50
C ALA A 59 8.12 3.44 10.47
N THR A 60 6.95 2.86 10.14
CA THR A 60 6.37 1.78 10.97
C THR A 60 7.21 0.51 11.00
N ILE A 61 7.99 0.22 9.94
CA ILE A 61 8.90 -0.93 9.92
C ILE A 61 9.98 -0.75 10.99
N SER A 62 10.59 0.43 11.04
CA SER A 62 11.66 0.74 12.01
C SER A 62 11.18 0.87 13.46
N LEU A 63 9.94 1.33 13.67
CA LEU A 63 9.40 1.56 15.01
C LEU A 63 8.71 0.33 15.62
N ALA A 64 7.97 -0.43 14.81
CA ALA A 64 7.07 -1.48 15.32
C ALA A 64 7.49 -2.91 14.92
N ILE A 65 8.16 -3.09 13.78
CA ILE A 65 8.46 -4.43 13.26
C ILE A 65 9.84 -4.90 13.72
N SER A 66 10.84 -4.02 13.72
CA SER A 66 12.20 -4.33 14.18
C SER A 66 12.71 -3.21 15.11
N PRO A 67 12.27 -3.16 16.38
CA PRO A 67 12.79 -2.19 17.34
C PRO A 67 14.25 -2.54 17.68
N GLY A 68 15.20 -1.98 16.92
CA GLY A 68 16.64 -2.19 17.10
C GLY A 68 17.45 -1.84 15.84
N TRP A 69 18.74 -1.52 16.02
CA TRP A 69 19.69 -1.22 14.93
C TRP A 69 20.18 -2.50 14.21
N PHE A 70 19.24 -3.28 13.65
CA PHE A 70 19.57 -4.45 12.84
C PHE A 70 19.56 -4.07 11.34
N SER A 71 20.63 -3.45 10.89
CA SER A 71 20.73 -2.80 9.56
C SER A 71 20.51 -3.75 8.37
N GLU A 72 20.80 -5.04 8.50
CA GLU A 72 20.76 -5.99 7.36
C GLU A 72 19.42 -6.72 7.20
N LEU A 73 18.64 -6.91 8.27
CA LEU A 73 17.38 -7.68 8.23
C LEU A 73 16.10 -6.81 8.32
N THR A 74 16.22 -5.50 8.55
CA THR A 74 15.04 -4.65 8.81
C THR A 74 14.10 -4.56 7.60
N THR A 75 14.64 -4.41 6.38
CA THR A 75 13.80 -4.30 5.17
C THR A 75 13.57 -5.65 4.48
N SER A 76 14.55 -6.58 4.53
CA SER A 76 14.44 -7.98 4.05
C SER A 76 13.56 -8.16 2.79
N GLY A 77 13.78 -7.34 1.75
CA GLY A 77 13.03 -7.42 0.48
C GLY A 77 11.54 -7.07 0.52
N GLN A 78 10.99 -6.59 1.65
CA GLN A 78 9.54 -6.31 1.82
C GLN A 78 8.99 -5.28 0.82
N GLY A 79 9.86 -4.41 0.26
CA GLY A 79 9.47 -3.46 -0.78
C GLY A 79 8.96 -4.12 -2.08
N TRP A 80 9.40 -5.34 -2.39
CA TRP A 80 8.92 -6.07 -3.57
C TRP A 80 7.46 -6.47 -3.47
N ILE A 81 6.95 -6.65 -2.24
CA ILE A 81 5.53 -6.92 -2.01
C ILE A 81 4.68 -5.74 -2.47
N ALA A 82 5.16 -4.50 -2.26
CA ALA A 82 4.44 -3.30 -2.69
C ALA A 82 4.30 -3.23 -4.22
N LEU A 83 5.36 -3.60 -4.96
CA LEU A 83 5.32 -3.68 -6.43
C LEU A 83 4.29 -4.72 -6.90
N GLY A 84 4.31 -5.93 -6.33
CA GLY A 84 3.34 -6.97 -6.66
C GLY A 84 1.90 -6.56 -6.33
N LEU A 85 1.72 -5.89 -5.20
CA LEU A 85 0.41 -5.42 -4.74
C LEU A 85 -0.20 -4.38 -5.68
N VAL A 86 0.59 -3.43 -6.20
CA VAL A 86 0.11 -2.44 -7.18
C VAL A 86 -0.42 -3.12 -8.45
N ILE A 87 0.26 -4.17 -8.91
CA ILE A 87 -0.16 -4.96 -10.08
C ILE A 87 -1.50 -5.65 -9.81
N PHE A 88 -1.62 -6.36 -8.68
CA PHE A 88 -2.87 -7.06 -8.32
C PHE A 88 -4.03 -6.11 -8.00
N ALA A 89 -3.73 -4.94 -7.44
CA ALA A 89 -4.73 -3.95 -7.07
C ALA A 89 -5.40 -3.32 -8.29
N GLN A 90 -4.70 -3.21 -9.43
CA GLN A 90 -5.22 -2.60 -10.66
C GLN A 90 -5.89 -1.24 -10.41
N TRP A 91 -5.24 -0.38 -9.61
CA TRP A 91 -5.71 0.94 -9.20
C TRP A 91 -7.01 0.98 -8.36
N ASP A 92 -7.55 -0.18 -7.98
CA ASP A 92 -8.73 -0.29 -7.13
C ASP A 92 -8.34 -0.29 -5.62
N PRO A 93 -8.88 0.62 -4.80
CA PRO A 93 -8.54 0.72 -3.38
C PRO A 93 -8.92 -0.50 -2.54
N PHE A 94 -10.02 -1.19 -2.87
CA PHE A 94 -10.45 -2.38 -2.13
C PHE A 94 -9.57 -3.57 -2.44
N ARG A 95 -9.19 -3.74 -3.71
CA ARG A 95 -8.24 -4.79 -4.11
C ARG A 95 -6.87 -4.56 -3.47
N ALA A 96 -6.40 -3.31 -3.42
CA ALA A 96 -5.16 -2.94 -2.74
C ALA A 96 -5.20 -3.30 -1.24
N ALA A 97 -6.32 -2.99 -0.57
CA ALA A 97 -6.51 -3.32 0.84
C ALA A 97 -6.49 -4.82 1.09
N PHE A 98 -7.27 -5.58 0.30
CA PHE A 98 -7.33 -7.03 0.42
C PHE A 98 -5.96 -7.67 0.21
N GLY A 99 -5.23 -7.23 -0.84
CA GLY A 99 -3.86 -7.68 -1.09
C GLY A 99 -2.93 -7.37 0.10
N ALA A 100 -3.00 -6.17 0.66
CA ALA A 100 -2.14 -5.76 1.77
C ALA A 100 -2.37 -6.62 3.01
N TYR A 101 -3.64 -6.88 3.35
CA TYR A 101 -4.01 -7.74 4.46
C TYR A 101 -3.61 -9.20 4.22
N ALA A 102 -3.80 -9.71 3.00
CA ALA A 102 -3.40 -11.08 2.65
C ALA A 102 -1.87 -11.28 2.77
N PHE A 103 -1.06 -10.36 2.22
CA PHE A 103 0.39 -10.43 2.35
C PHE A 103 0.86 -10.28 3.80
N GLY A 104 0.24 -9.40 4.58
CA GLY A 104 0.51 -9.27 6.01
C GLY A 104 0.16 -10.54 6.80
N ALA A 105 -1.00 -11.14 6.52
CA ALA A 105 -1.44 -12.38 7.14
C ALA A 105 -0.51 -13.54 6.78
N LEU A 106 -0.12 -13.70 5.51
CA LEU A 106 0.84 -14.72 5.07
C LEU A 106 2.19 -14.57 5.77
N ARG A 107 2.70 -13.32 5.87
CA ARG A 107 3.95 -13.05 6.59
C ARG A 107 3.87 -13.47 8.06
N ARG A 108 2.74 -13.19 8.72
CA ARG A 108 2.53 -13.58 10.12
C ARG A 108 2.35 -15.10 10.27
N LEU A 109 1.61 -15.72 9.36
CA LEU A 109 1.34 -17.15 9.35
C LEU A 109 2.64 -17.97 9.31
N ILE A 110 3.61 -17.56 8.49
CA ILE A 110 4.91 -18.24 8.41
C ILE A 110 5.62 -18.22 9.78
N LEU A 111 5.58 -17.09 10.49
CA LEU A 111 6.18 -16.96 11.82
C LEU A 111 5.45 -17.82 12.86
N ASP A 112 4.12 -17.86 12.79
CA ASP A 112 3.30 -18.66 13.70
C ASP A 112 3.45 -20.17 13.45
N ILE A 113 3.80 -20.60 12.24
CA ILE A 113 4.12 -22.01 11.91
C ILE A 113 5.54 -22.40 12.36
N GLN A 114 6.49 -21.46 12.43
CA GLN A 114 7.85 -21.71 12.88
C GLN A 114 8.01 -21.75 14.41
N GLY A 115 7.08 -21.14 15.16
CA GLY A 115 7.12 -21.08 16.62
C GLY A 115 6.84 -22.40 17.38
N PRO A 116 5.94 -23.30 16.94
CA PRO A 116 5.66 -24.56 17.62
C PRO A 116 6.82 -25.54 17.46
N THR A 117 7.27 -26.14 18.56
CA THR A 117 8.27 -27.23 18.57
C THR A 117 7.71 -28.55 18.02
N LEU A 118 6.38 -28.65 17.89
CA LEU A 118 5.67 -29.84 17.46
C LEU A 118 4.54 -29.45 16.50
N ILE A 119 4.64 -29.86 15.24
CA ILE A 119 3.62 -29.69 14.21
C ILE A 119 2.96 -31.06 14.00
N LEU A 120 1.68 -31.19 14.32
CA LEU A 120 0.89 -32.43 14.10
C LEU A 120 1.58 -33.71 14.63
N GLY A 121 2.26 -33.64 15.78
CA GLY A 121 2.92 -34.80 16.39
C GLY A 121 4.36 -35.08 15.91
N PHE A 122 4.87 -34.33 14.93
CA PHE A 122 6.27 -34.38 14.51
C PHE A 122 7.05 -33.18 15.05
N ALA A 123 8.31 -33.41 15.47
CA ALA A 123 9.21 -32.33 15.86
C ALA A 123 9.46 -31.41 14.66
N ASN A 124 9.28 -30.11 14.88
CA ASN A 124 9.60 -29.09 13.90
C ASN A 124 11.14 -29.07 13.72
N PRO A 125 11.70 -29.36 12.53
CA PRO A 125 13.14 -29.40 12.32
C PRO A 125 13.81 -28.02 12.43
#